data_AF-A0A430LH52-F1
#
_entry.id   AF-A0A430LH52-F1
#
_cell.length_a   1.000
_cell.length_b   1.000
_cell.length_c   1.000
_cell.angle_alpha   90.00
_cell.angle_beta   90.00
_cell.angle_gamma   90.00
#
_symmetry.space_group_name_H-M   'P 1'
#
loop_
_entity.id
_entity.type
_entity.pdbx_description
1 polymer ?
#
loop_
_entity_poly.entity_id
_entity_poly.type
_entity_poly.pdbx_seq_one_letter_code
_entity_poly.pdbx_strand_id
1 'polypeptide(L)'
;MISTFEDFQATHSEIFWLDLLPHTGVWTTNVEGASENLENANFFGRFDTLHTAEEIREAIYFTPGVDHSFCLFLNNAILVFSPTREDHDRHMDQVQKMLWGQFMCHYRQKYVSFAPTSLRAGFTIDSLGDAFSVTDVGAFINVNGREDRGEGN
;
A
#
# COMPACT_ATOMS: atom_id res chain seq x y z
N MET A 1 1.06 -11.66 -38.45
CA MET A 1 1.98 -12.43 -37.58
C MET A 1 1.62 -12.01 -36.17
N ILE A 2 0.89 -12.87 -35.47
CA ILE A 2 0.24 -12.56 -34.18
C ILE A 2 1.33 -12.64 -33.11
N SER A 3 1.77 -11.48 -32.62
CA SER A 3 2.62 -11.40 -31.44
C SER A 3 1.75 -11.74 -30.25
N THR A 4 2.08 -12.84 -29.59
CA THR A 4 1.33 -13.45 -28.50
C THR A 4 1.32 -12.54 -27.27
N PHE A 5 0.16 -12.51 -26.63
CA PHE A 5 -0.17 -11.86 -25.36
C PHE A 5 0.73 -12.30 -24.18
N GLU A 6 1.59 -13.30 -24.40
CA GLU A 6 2.46 -13.93 -23.42
C GLU A 6 3.74 -13.11 -23.14
N ASP A 7 4.19 -12.28 -24.08
CA ASP A 7 5.41 -11.46 -23.88
C ASP A 7 5.15 -10.20 -23.03
N PHE A 8 3.89 -9.87 -22.74
CA PHE A 8 3.54 -8.72 -21.91
C PHE A 8 3.47 -9.06 -20.40
N GLN A 9 3.45 -10.35 -20.03
CA GLN A 9 3.28 -10.79 -18.64
C GLN A 9 4.58 -10.81 -17.81
N ALA A 10 5.74 -10.59 -18.43
CA ALA A 10 7.03 -10.81 -17.76
C ALA A 10 7.52 -9.63 -16.87
N THR A 11 6.80 -8.50 -16.81
CA THR A 11 7.36 -7.28 -16.19
C THR A 11 6.44 -6.53 -15.23
N HIS A 12 5.24 -7.04 -14.95
CA HIS A 12 4.24 -6.26 -14.21
C HIS A 12 3.80 -6.96 -12.93
N SER A 13 3.85 -6.24 -11.81
CA SER A 13 2.99 -6.53 -10.67
C SER A 13 1.59 -6.07 -11.06
N GLU A 14 0.71 -7.00 -11.41
CA GLU A 14 -0.66 -6.69 -11.80
C GLU A 14 -1.60 -6.87 -10.60
N ILE A 15 -2.30 -5.78 -10.27
CA ILE A 15 -3.47 -5.86 -9.39
C ILE A 15 -4.68 -6.11 -10.29
N PHE A 16 -5.28 -7.28 -10.18
CA PHE A 16 -6.53 -7.60 -10.87
C PHE A 16 -7.71 -7.16 -10.00
N TRP A 17 -8.45 -6.16 -10.49
CA TRP A 17 -9.70 -5.70 -9.90
C TRP A 17 -10.82 -6.66 -10.28
N LEU A 18 -11.11 -7.63 -9.42
CA LEU A 18 -12.37 -8.38 -9.50
C LEU A 18 -13.38 -7.63 -8.64
N ASP A 19 -14.25 -6.82 -9.27
CA ASP A 19 -15.29 -5.99 -8.63
C ASP A 19 -16.39 -6.82 -7.96
N LEU A 20 -16.04 -7.65 -6.98
CA LEU A 20 -17.01 -8.37 -6.14
C LEU A 20 -17.36 -7.55 -4.88
N LEU A 21 -16.50 -6.60 -4.48
CA LEU A 21 -16.73 -5.57 -3.46
C LEU A 21 -15.90 -4.32 -3.81
N PRO A 22 -16.42 -3.07 -3.74
CA PRO A 22 -15.75 -1.84 -4.21
C PRO A 22 -14.44 -1.45 -3.48
N HIS A 23 -13.99 -2.30 -2.56
CA HIS A 23 -12.80 -2.10 -1.74
C HIS A 23 -11.93 -3.35 -1.67
N THR A 24 -12.11 -4.33 -2.57
CA THR A 24 -11.28 -5.54 -2.61
C THR A 24 -10.61 -5.66 -3.98
N GLY A 25 -9.34 -6.06 -3.99
CA GLY A 25 -8.60 -6.38 -5.20
C GLY A 25 -7.67 -7.56 -4.97
N VAL A 26 -7.20 -8.16 -6.05
CA VAL A 26 -6.19 -9.23 -6.00
C VAL A 26 -4.83 -8.60 -6.28
N TRP A 27 -3.90 -8.71 -5.33
CA TRP A 27 -2.52 -8.29 -5.50
C TRP A 27 -1.66 -9.48 -5.89
N THR A 28 -0.95 -9.32 -7.01
CA THR A 28 0.13 -10.21 -7.44
C THR A 28 1.37 -9.38 -7.68
N THR A 29 2.54 -9.96 -7.46
CA THR A 29 3.80 -9.26 -7.66
C THR A 29 4.83 -10.16 -8.32
N ASN A 30 5.56 -9.58 -9.25
CA ASN A 30 6.72 -10.17 -9.90
C ASN A 30 8.03 -9.73 -9.23
N VAL A 31 7.96 -8.95 -8.15
CA VAL A 31 9.14 -8.51 -7.41
C VAL A 31 9.59 -9.64 -6.48
N GLU A 32 10.82 -10.09 -6.66
CA GLU A 32 11.40 -11.18 -5.88
C GLU A 32 11.36 -10.85 -4.38
N GLY A 33 10.86 -11.79 -3.56
CA GLY A 33 10.75 -11.64 -2.11
C GLY A 33 9.62 -10.72 -1.62
N ALA A 34 8.81 -10.11 -2.50
CA ALA A 34 7.75 -9.20 -2.08
C ALA A 34 6.64 -9.89 -1.26
N SER A 35 6.22 -11.10 -1.64
CA SER A 35 5.28 -11.90 -0.84
C SER A 35 5.86 -12.27 0.51
N GLU A 36 7.13 -12.70 0.56
CA GLU A 36 7.83 -13.02 1.81
C GLU A 36 7.98 -11.79 2.71
N ASN A 37 8.25 -10.62 2.14
CA ASN A 37 8.31 -9.36 2.89
C ASN A 37 6.96 -8.99 3.50
N LEU A 38 5.86 -9.20 2.77
CA LEU A 38 4.52 -8.95 3.27
C LEU A 38 4.15 -9.91 4.40
N GLU A 39 4.47 -11.19 4.26
CA GLU A 39 4.21 -12.23 5.27
C GLU A 39 5.06 -12.04 6.53
N ASN A 40 6.30 -11.59 6.38
CA ASN A 40 7.23 -11.35 7.50
C ASN A 40 7.12 -9.93 8.08
N ALA A 41 6.20 -9.09 7.58
CA ALA A 41 6.07 -7.72 8.04
C ALA A 41 5.52 -7.65 9.48
N ASN A 42 6.23 -6.89 10.32
CA ASN A 42 5.81 -6.60 11.70
C ASN A 42 5.32 -5.16 11.86
N PHE A 43 5.54 -4.32 10.84
CA PHE A 43 5.19 -2.91 10.85
C PHE A 43 4.45 -2.55 9.57
N PHE A 44 3.29 -1.94 9.75
CA PHE A 44 2.40 -1.53 8.68
C PHE A 44 2.10 -0.03 8.78
N GLY A 45 1.95 0.60 7.62
CA GLY A 45 1.66 2.00 7.48
C GLY A 45 0.67 2.23 6.36
N ARG A 46 0.00 3.39 6.40
CA ARG A 46 -1.03 3.75 5.43
C ARG A 46 -0.93 5.21 5.03
N PHE A 47 -1.07 5.45 3.73
CA PHE A 47 -1.36 6.76 3.17
C PHE A 47 -2.69 6.71 2.43
N ASP A 48 -3.70 7.43 2.91
CA ASP A 48 -4.86 7.74 2.09
C ASP A 48 -4.58 8.98 1.25
N THR A 49 -4.65 8.83 -0.06
CA THR A 49 -4.34 9.90 -1.01
C THR A 49 -5.60 10.54 -1.56
N LEU A 50 -5.44 11.73 -2.16
CA LEU A 50 -6.47 12.39 -2.98
C LEU A 50 -6.46 11.90 -4.44
N HIS A 51 -5.71 10.86 -4.75
CA HIS A 51 -5.37 10.46 -6.10
C HIS A 51 -5.99 9.11 -6.46
N THR A 52 -6.21 8.93 -7.74
CA THR A 52 -6.72 7.70 -8.33
C THR A 52 -5.67 6.59 -8.26
N ALA A 53 -6.14 5.34 -8.35
CA ALA A 53 -5.26 4.17 -8.44
C ALA A 53 -4.28 4.25 -9.61
N GLU A 54 -4.67 4.90 -10.71
CA GLU A 54 -3.82 5.10 -11.88
C GLU A 54 -2.68 6.08 -11.62
N GLU A 55 -2.97 7.23 -11.03
CA GLU A 55 -1.94 8.21 -10.64
C GLU A 55 -0.96 7.62 -9.61
N ILE A 56 -1.44 6.83 -8.65
CA ILE A 56 -0.58 6.14 -7.67
C ILE A 56 0.32 5.12 -8.37
N ARG A 57 -0.23 4.33 -9.30
CA ARG A 57 0.54 3.36 -10.09
C ARG A 57 1.66 4.05 -10.86
N GLU A 58 1.36 5.15 -11.55
CA GLU A 58 2.35 5.92 -12.28
C GLU A 58 3.42 6.50 -11.35
N ALA A 59 3.02 7.05 -10.19
CA ALA A 59 3.96 7.58 -9.22
C ALA A 59 4.95 6.53 -8.72
N ILE A 60 4.48 5.32 -8.42
CA ILE A 60 5.35 4.19 -8.03
C ILE A 60 6.28 3.82 -9.19
N TYR A 61 5.74 3.67 -10.40
CA TYR A 61 6.52 3.31 -11.59
C TYR A 61 7.66 4.28 -11.89
N PHE A 62 7.44 5.58 -11.70
CA PHE A 62 8.43 6.63 -12.00
C PHE A 62 9.35 6.99 -10.83
N THR A 63 9.18 6.37 -9.65
CA THR A 63 9.97 6.76 -8.47
C THR A 63 10.99 5.69 -8.10
N PRO A 64 12.29 5.92 -8.36
CA PRO A 64 13.33 4.99 -7.99
C PRO A 64 13.33 4.69 -6.48
N GLY A 65 13.37 3.41 -6.14
CA GLY A 65 13.39 2.96 -4.75
C GLY A 65 12.02 2.90 -4.08
N VAL A 66 10.92 3.12 -4.82
CA VAL A 66 9.56 2.75 -4.39
C VAL A 66 9.02 1.70 -5.34
N ASP A 67 8.74 0.51 -4.82
CA ASP A 67 8.20 -0.60 -5.60
C ASP A 67 7.35 -1.53 -4.74
N HIS A 68 6.89 -2.62 -5.35
CA HIS A 68 6.02 -3.60 -4.71
C HIS A 68 6.72 -4.53 -3.70
N SER A 69 8.03 -4.40 -3.47
CA SER A 69 8.73 -5.19 -2.44
C SER A 69 8.36 -4.78 -1.01
N PHE A 70 7.85 -3.57 -0.81
CA PHE A 70 7.48 -3.04 0.50
C PHE A 70 6.20 -2.21 0.54
N CYS A 71 5.54 -2.01 -0.61
CA CYS A 71 4.26 -1.31 -0.64
C CYS A 71 3.30 -1.87 -1.70
N LEU A 72 2.01 -1.69 -1.46
CA LEU A 72 0.96 -1.93 -2.45
C LEU A 72 -0.07 -0.82 -2.35
N PHE A 73 -0.92 -0.68 -3.36
CA PHE A 73 -2.01 0.30 -3.31
C PHE A 73 -3.33 -0.36 -3.64
N LEU A 74 -4.39 0.13 -3.01
CA LEU A 74 -5.75 -0.23 -3.33
C LEU A 74 -6.61 1.05 -3.40
N ASN A 75 -7.31 1.28 -4.52
CA ASN A 75 -8.04 2.51 -4.77
C ASN A 75 -7.11 3.74 -4.62
N ASN A 76 -7.40 4.60 -3.64
CA ASN A 76 -6.63 5.79 -3.33
C ASN A 76 -5.69 5.60 -2.12
N ALA A 77 -5.58 4.38 -1.59
CA ALA A 77 -4.81 4.08 -0.39
C ALA A 77 -3.53 3.31 -0.73
N ILE A 78 -2.41 3.67 -0.09
CA ILE A 78 -1.13 2.96 -0.16
C ILE A 78 -0.90 2.27 1.19
N LEU A 79 -0.68 0.97 1.17
CA LEU A 79 -0.19 0.18 2.30
C LEU A 79 1.33 0.06 2.19
N VAL A 80 2.03 0.35 3.29
CA VAL A 80 3.47 0.11 3.45
C VAL A 80 3.66 -0.98 4.48
N PHE A 81 4.55 -1.94 4.20
CA PHE A 81 4.84 -3.06 5.08
C PHE A 81 6.35 -3.29 5.19
N SER A 82 6.83 -3.56 6.41
CA SER A 82 8.25 -3.73 6.69
C SER A 82 8.51 -4.75 7.82
N PRO A 83 9.61 -5.51 7.76
CA PRO A 83 9.96 -6.49 8.79
C PRO A 83 10.53 -5.84 10.06
N THR A 84 11.29 -4.76 9.92
CA THR A 84 11.95 -4.04 11.02
C THR A 84 11.44 -2.62 11.15
N ARG A 85 11.67 -1.99 12.31
CA ARG A 85 11.25 -0.62 12.57
C ARG A 85 12.03 0.37 11.69
N GLU A 86 13.33 0.14 11.57
CA GLU A 86 14.25 0.98 10.81
C GLU A 86 13.91 0.95 9.31
N ASP A 87 13.59 -0.23 8.77
CA ASP A 87 13.08 -0.36 7.40
C ASP A 87 11.72 0.32 7.25
N HIS A 88 10.87 0.24 8.27
CA HIS A 88 9.57 0.91 8.23
C HIS A 88 9.70 2.42 8.14
N ASP A 89 10.54 3.04 8.96
CA ASP A 89 10.82 4.48 8.88
C ASP A 89 11.34 4.88 7.50
N ARG A 90 12.28 4.11 6.96
CA ARG A 90 12.84 4.34 5.62
C ARG A 90 11.78 4.20 4.52
N HIS A 91 11.00 3.13 4.52
CA HIS A 91 9.97 2.88 3.51
C HIS A 91 8.85 3.94 3.58
N MET A 92 8.41 4.33 4.78
CA MET A 92 7.43 5.40 4.96
C MET A 92 7.93 6.74 4.42
N ASP A 93 9.19 7.10 4.71
CA ASP A 93 9.82 8.31 4.19
C ASP A 93 9.97 8.27 2.65
N GLN A 94 10.31 7.12 2.07
CA GLN A 94 10.37 6.95 0.62
C GLN A 94 9.01 7.18 -0.06
N VAL A 95 7.93 6.58 0.46
CA VAL A 95 6.57 6.81 -0.06
C VAL A 95 6.15 8.26 0.14
N GLN A 96 6.47 8.87 1.28
CA GLN A 96 6.15 10.28 1.51
C GLN A 96 6.88 11.21 0.55
N LYS A 97 8.17 10.97 0.29
CA LYS A 97 8.97 11.71 -0.69
C LYS A 97 8.47 11.51 -2.11
N MET A 98 8.05 10.31 -2.48
CA MET A 98 7.38 10.03 -3.75
C MET A 98 6.16 10.94 -3.90
N LEU A 99 5.25 10.91 -2.92
CA LEU A 99 4.03 11.71 -2.98
C LEU A 99 4.36 13.21 -3.11
N TRP A 100 5.29 13.74 -2.32
CA TRP A 100 5.69 15.14 -2.44
C TRP A 100 6.38 15.47 -3.77
N GLY A 101 7.27 14.61 -4.26
CA GLY A 101 7.99 14.81 -5.52
C GLY A 101 7.06 14.85 -6.74
N GLN A 102 5.93 14.14 -6.67
CA GLN A 102 4.90 14.09 -7.70
C GLN A 102 3.75 15.08 -7.44
N PHE A 103 3.90 16.02 -6.50
CA PHE A 103 2.87 16.98 -6.09
C PHE A 103 1.55 16.33 -5.61
N MET A 104 1.63 15.09 -5.12
CA MET A 104 0.50 14.32 -4.63
C MET A 104 0.22 14.59 -3.15
N CYS A 105 -1.05 14.66 -2.81
CA CYS A 105 -1.53 14.92 -1.46
C CYS A 105 -2.08 13.66 -0.78
N HIS A 106 -1.91 13.60 0.54
CA HIS A 106 -2.49 12.56 1.40
C HIS A 106 -3.18 13.18 2.62
N TYR A 107 -4.20 12.49 3.13
CA TYR A 107 -4.96 12.89 4.29
C TYR A 107 -4.17 12.64 5.57
N ARG A 108 -3.66 13.72 6.20
CA ARG A 108 -2.93 13.64 7.48
C ARG A 108 -3.71 12.95 8.60
N GLN A 109 -5.04 13.07 8.60
CA GLN A 109 -5.90 12.44 9.62
C GLN A 109 -6.04 10.93 9.45
N LYS A 110 -5.75 10.41 8.25
CA LYS A 110 -5.83 8.98 7.91
C LYS A 110 -4.45 8.35 7.69
N TYR A 111 -3.41 9.07 8.05
CA TYR A 111 -2.05 8.57 8.07
C TYR A 111 -1.86 7.59 9.23
N VAL A 112 -1.36 6.40 8.93
CA VAL A 112 -1.01 5.38 9.94
C VAL A 112 0.44 4.99 9.77
N SER A 113 1.14 4.79 10.88
CA SER A 113 2.54 4.34 10.90
C SER A 113 2.73 3.43 12.11
N PHE A 114 3.61 2.44 11.98
CA PHE A 114 3.92 1.44 13.01
C PHE A 114 2.70 0.67 13.52
N ALA A 115 1.70 0.44 12.68
CA ALA A 115 0.65 -0.50 13.01
C ALA A 115 1.24 -1.91 13.09
N PRO A 116 0.94 -2.70 14.14
CA PRO A 116 1.52 -4.04 14.32
C PRO A 116 0.87 -5.10 13.42
N THR A 117 -0.16 -4.75 12.65
CA THR A 117 -0.88 -5.64 11.72
C THR A 117 -1.43 -4.82 10.57
N SER A 118 -1.61 -5.45 9.40
CA SER A 118 -2.31 -4.86 8.25
C SER A 118 -3.71 -4.37 8.61
N LEU A 119 -4.45 -5.12 9.44
CA LEU A 119 -5.79 -4.74 9.89
C LEU A 119 -5.79 -3.41 10.65
N ARG A 120 -4.81 -3.20 11.54
CA ARG A 120 -4.66 -1.91 12.23
C ARG A 120 -4.21 -0.77 11.31
N ALA A 121 -3.57 -1.09 10.19
CA ALA A 121 -3.32 -0.15 9.11
C ALA A 121 -4.54 0.04 8.19
N GLY A 122 -5.66 -0.66 8.42
CA GLY A 122 -6.89 -0.53 7.66
C GLY A 122 -7.01 -1.44 6.43
N PHE A 123 -6.28 -2.56 6.42
CA PHE A 123 -6.33 -3.54 5.34
C PHE A 123 -6.50 -4.96 5.87
N THR A 124 -7.39 -5.76 5.28
CA THR A 124 -7.32 -7.21 5.44
C THR A 124 -6.59 -7.83 4.25
N ILE A 125 -5.76 -8.82 4.52
CA ILE A 125 -4.91 -9.48 3.53
C ILE A 125 -5.06 -10.97 3.75
N ASP A 126 -5.57 -11.66 2.74
CA ASP A 126 -5.78 -13.11 2.76
C ASP A 126 -4.99 -13.75 1.62
N SER A 127 -4.19 -14.77 1.91
CA SER A 127 -3.47 -15.53 0.88
C SER A 127 -4.46 -16.34 0.02
N LEU A 128 -4.27 -16.27 -1.30
CA LEU A 128 -5.01 -16.98 -2.33
C LEU A 128 -4.02 -17.78 -3.21
N GLY A 129 -3.22 -18.65 -2.60
CA GLY A 129 -2.14 -19.35 -3.30
C GLY A 129 -0.98 -18.40 -3.56
N ASP A 130 -0.64 -18.17 -4.84
CA ASP A 130 0.45 -17.29 -5.25
C ASP A 130 0.06 -15.79 -5.26
N ALA A 131 -1.19 -15.48 -4.91
CA ALA A 131 -1.75 -14.14 -4.89
C ALA A 131 -2.29 -13.79 -3.50
N PHE A 132 -2.59 -12.50 -3.27
CA PHE A 132 -3.26 -12.04 -2.06
C PHE A 132 -4.57 -11.32 -2.39
N SER A 133 -5.64 -11.66 -1.69
CA SER A 133 -6.82 -10.81 -1.62
C SER A 133 -6.54 -9.67 -0.66
N VAL A 134 -6.65 -8.43 -1.13
CA VAL A 134 -6.45 -7.23 -0.34
C VAL A 134 -7.75 -6.46 -0.28
N THR A 135 -8.26 -6.22 0.92
CA THR A 135 -9.46 -5.41 1.15
C THR A 135 -9.12 -4.19 1.98
N ASP A 136 -9.48 -3.01 1.49
CA ASP A 136 -9.46 -1.77 2.25
C ASP A 136 -10.69 -1.72 3.18
N VAL A 137 -10.45 -1.79 4.49
CA VAL A 137 -11.49 -1.71 5.53
C VAL A 137 -11.51 -0.34 6.21
N GLY A 138 -10.71 0.62 5.72
CA GLY A 138 -10.53 1.95 6.26
C GLY A 138 -9.57 2.00 7.44
N ALA A 139 -8.90 3.14 7.60
CA ALA A 139 -8.02 3.37 8.76
C ALA A 139 -8.84 3.36 10.06
N PHE A 140 -8.55 2.41 10.96
CA PHE A 140 -9.00 2.51 12.35
C PHE A 140 -8.25 3.67 13.00
N ILE A 141 -8.91 4.82 13.15
CA ILE A 141 -8.37 5.98 13.88
C ILE A 141 -8.30 5.62 15.36
N ASN A 142 -7.30 4.85 15.76
CA ASN A 142 -6.92 4.64 17.17
C ASN A 142 -5.53 4.03 17.36
N VAL A 143 -4.61 4.19 16.41
CA VAL A 143 -3.24 3.65 16.54
C VAL A 143 -2.23 4.70 17.02
N ASN A 144 -2.58 5.99 17.04
CA ASN A 144 -1.78 7.03 17.67
C ASN A 144 -2.67 7.86 18.59
N GLY A 145 -2.52 7.68 19.90
CA GLY A 145 -3.27 8.39 20.94
C GLY A 145 -3.05 9.90 20.92
N ARG A 146 -3.74 10.60 20.01
CA ARG A 146 -4.13 11.99 20.25
C ARG A 146 -5.45 11.94 20.99
N GLU A 147 -5.37 12.04 22.32
CA GLU A 147 -6.49 12.59 23.08
C GLU A 147 -6.86 13.92 22.42
N ASP A 148 -8.05 13.94 21.82
CA ASP A 148 -8.71 15.16 21.44
C ASP A 148 -9.00 15.91 22.75
N ARG A 149 -8.04 16.72 23.20
CA ARG A 149 -8.31 17.72 24.25
C ARG A 149 -9.19 18.78 23.62
N GLY A 150 -10.48 18.45 23.54
CA GLY A 150 -11.53 19.44 23.60
C GLY A 150 -11.44 20.16 24.94
N GLU A 151 -10.53 21.13 25.03
CA GLU A 151 -10.71 22.22 25.99
C GLU A 151 -11.55 23.27 25.29
N GLY A 152 -12.85 23.18 25.56
CA GLY A 152 -13.70 24.35 25.46
C GLY A 152 -13.17 25.43 26.40
N ASN A 153 -13.04 26.63 25.85
CA ASN A 153 -13.41 27.90 26.48
C ASN A 153 -13.60 28.94 25.38
#